data_AF-A0A810A916-F1
#
_entry.id   AF-A0A810A916-F1
#
_cell.length_a   1.000
_cell.length_b   1.000
_cell.length_c   1.000
_cell.angle_alpha   90.00
_cell.angle_beta   90.00
_cell.angle_gamma   90.00
#
_symmetry.space_group_name_H-M   'P 1'
#
loop_
_entity.id
_entity.type
_entity.pdbx_description
1 polymer ?
#
loop_
_entity_poly.entity_id
_entity_poly.type
_entity_poly.pdbx_seq_one_letter_code
_entity_poly.pdbx_strand_id
1 'polypeptide(L)'
;MAPTEIKDDAYRLRVERNGKTARLFTRNGHDRTTRFFWIVQAALKNREQQFVIDGGAVVHGVDGVSDFNAQHSRWHDNEVQLYAFDVLALGGEDLRQLPPSLRKAMWSHIFHGPGYSWHSRHHTHANVRLVPLNHL
;
A
#
# COMPACT_ATOMS: atom_id res chain seq x y z
N MET A 1 -2.62 4.82 -17.57
CA MET A 1 -3.88 4.10 -17.33
C MET A 1 -3.50 2.73 -16.81
N ALA A 2 -3.66 2.44 -15.50
CA ALA A 2 -3.43 1.09 -15.00
C ALA A 2 -4.20 0.09 -15.86
N PRO A 3 -3.55 -0.97 -16.38
CA PRO A 3 -4.23 -1.94 -17.22
C PRO A 3 -5.44 -2.45 -16.46
N THR A 4 -6.59 -2.49 -17.14
CA THR A 4 -7.92 -2.75 -16.57
C THR A 4 -7.93 -4.02 -15.70
N GLU A 5 -7.06 -4.98 -16.04
CA GLU A 5 -6.82 -6.25 -15.35
C GLU A 5 -6.26 -6.08 -13.91
N ILE A 6 -5.34 -5.14 -13.67
CA ILE A 6 -4.82 -4.84 -12.31
C ILE A 6 -5.94 -4.27 -11.40
N LYS A 7 -6.94 -3.64 -12.01
CA LYS A 7 -7.99 -2.90 -11.30
C LYS A 7 -9.06 -3.83 -10.74
N ASP A 8 -9.30 -4.97 -11.38
CA ASP A 8 -10.29 -5.98 -10.94
C ASP A 8 -9.70 -6.94 -9.88
N ASP A 9 -8.37 -7.09 -9.84
CA ASP A 9 -7.67 -7.99 -8.91
C ASP A 9 -7.10 -7.29 -7.65
N ALA A 10 -7.30 -5.99 -7.50
CA ALA A 10 -6.75 -5.21 -6.39
C ALA A 10 -7.70 -5.15 -5.18
N TYR A 11 -7.29 -5.72 -4.04
CA TYR A 11 -8.01 -5.52 -2.77
C TYR A 11 -7.75 -4.11 -2.23
N ARG A 12 -8.81 -3.30 -2.08
CA ARG A 12 -8.68 -2.00 -1.40
C ARG A 12 -8.21 -2.19 0.04
N LEU A 13 -7.09 -1.56 0.35
CA LEU A 13 -6.39 -1.66 1.63
C LEU A 13 -6.09 -0.26 2.15
N ARG A 14 -6.41 -0.02 3.41
CA ARG A 14 -6.01 1.15 4.18
C ARG A 14 -4.83 0.77 5.06
N VAL A 15 -3.77 1.56 5.00
CA VAL A 15 -2.63 1.46 5.92
C VAL A 15 -2.75 2.57 6.94
N GLU A 16 -2.74 2.20 8.21
CA GLU A 16 -2.75 3.14 9.32
C GLU A 16 -1.46 2.94 10.11
N ARG A 17 -0.61 3.96 10.17
CA ARG A 17 0.54 3.98 11.07
C ARG A 17 0.32 4.98 12.19
N ASN A 18 0.57 4.53 13.41
CA ASN A 18 0.60 5.37 14.60
C ASN A 18 1.84 5.00 15.45
N GLY A 19 2.87 5.84 15.36
CA GLY A 19 4.15 5.65 16.04
C GLY A 19 4.86 4.37 15.60
N LYS A 20 4.97 3.44 16.55
CA LYS A 20 5.60 2.12 16.38
C LYS A 20 4.62 1.02 15.97
N THR A 21 3.36 1.37 15.71
CA THR A 21 2.32 0.43 15.29
C THR A 21 1.86 0.76 13.88
N ALA A 22 1.63 -0.28 13.08
CA ALA A 22 0.99 -0.15 11.78
C ALA A 22 -0.05 -1.27 11.62
N ARG A 23 -1.20 -0.94 11.04
CA ARG A 23 -2.33 -1.85 10.82
C ARG A 23 -2.86 -1.71 9.41
N LEU A 24 -3.46 -2.78 8.93
CA LEU A 24 -4.01 -2.87 7.58
C LEU A 24 -5.47 -3.25 7.65
N PHE A 25 -6.32 -2.45 7.02
CA PHE A 25 -7.77 -2.68 6.99
C PHE A 25 -8.27 -2.78 5.55
N THR A 26 -9.14 -3.74 5.28
CA THR A 26 -9.91 -3.74 4.03
C THR A 26 -10.93 -2.61 4.02
N ARG A 27 -11.54 -2.35 2.86
CA ARG A 27 -12.69 -1.42 2.75
C ARG A 27 -13.80 -1.66 3.79
N ASN A 28 -14.05 -2.92 4.15
CA ASN A 28 -15.09 -3.32 5.09
C ASN A 28 -14.59 -3.42 6.55
N GLY A 29 -13.38 -2.96 6.84
CA GLY A 29 -12.83 -2.92 8.21
C GLY A 29 -12.17 -4.22 8.69
N HIS A 30 -12.09 -5.27 7.87
CA HIS A 30 -11.36 -6.48 8.26
C HIS A 30 -9.86 -6.21 8.39
N ASP A 31 -9.28 -6.61 9.52
CA ASP A 31 -7.86 -6.53 9.79
C ASP A 31 -7.08 -7.57 8.95
N ARG A 32 -6.08 -7.09 8.21
CA ARG A 32 -5.17 -7.89 7.37
C ARG A 32 -3.70 -7.72 7.79
N THR A 33 -3.44 -7.17 8.96
CA THR A 33 -2.11 -6.88 9.51
C THR A 33 -1.23 -8.13 9.56
N THR A 34 -1.79 -9.28 9.95
CA THR A 34 -1.07 -10.56 9.99
C THR A 34 -0.83 -11.15 8.60
N ARG A 35 -1.78 -10.95 7.68
CA ARG A 35 -1.73 -11.50 6.32
C ARG A 35 -0.67 -10.79 5.47
N PHE A 36 -0.64 -9.46 5.52
CA PHE A 36 0.26 -8.65 4.72
C PHE A 36 1.35 -8.01 5.59
N PHE A 37 2.02 -8.86 6.37
CA PHE A 37 3.05 -8.45 7.34
C PHE A 37 4.14 -7.56 6.72
N TRP A 38 4.55 -7.83 5.48
CA TRP A 38 5.60 -7.04 4.82
C TRP A 38 5.16 -5.60 4.51
N ILE A 39 3.87 -5.35 4.24
CA ILE A 39 3.34 -4.00 4.09
C ILE A 39 3.40 -3.26 5.44
N VAL A 40 3.07 -3.96 6.54
CA VAL A 40 3.21 -3.41 7.90
C VAL A 40 4.67 -3.03 8.18
N GLN A 41 5.62 -3.91 7.86
CA GLN A 41 7.04 -3.64 8.05
C GLN A 41 7.54 -2.46 7.20
N ALA A 42 7.08 -2.36 5.95
CA ALA A 42 7.41 -1.23 5.09
C ALA A 42 6.86 0.09 5.67
N ALA A 43 5.60 0.09 6.12
CA ALA A 43 4.98 1.24 6.76
C ALA A 43 5.75 1.69 8.00
N LEU A 44 6.19 0.76 8.85
CA LEU A 44 6.96 1.04 10.08
C LEU A 44 8.38 1.59 9.83
N LYS A 45 8.94 1.34 8.65
CA LYS A 45 10.24 1.91 8.24
C LYS A 45 10.13 3.36 7.74
N ASN A 46 8.91 3.89 7.62
CA ASN A 46 8.71 5.28 7.21
C ASN A 46 9.30 6.29 8.19
N ARG A 47 9.81 7.40 7.66
CA ARG A 47 10.25 8.54 8.47
C ARG A 47 9.07 9.18 9.17
N GLU A 48 7.96 9.31 8.43
CA GLU A 48 6.68 9.71 9.00
C GLU A 48 6.13 8.58 9.88
N GLN A 49 5.82 8.93 11.13
CA GLN A 49 5.39 7.97 12.13
C GLN A 49 3.86 7.93 12.29
N GLN A 50 3.15 8.93 11.77
CA GLN A 50 1.71 9.00 11.87
C GLN A 50 1.09 9.34 10.52
N PHE A 51 0.45 8.35 9.89
CA PHE A 51 -0.24 8.56 8.62
C PHE A 51 -1.34 7.54 8.40
N VAL A 52 -2.30 7.90 7.54
CA VAL A 52 -3.29 6.99 6.97
C VAL A 52 -3.27 7.13 5.46
N ILE A 53 -3.05 6.02 4.75
CA ILE A 53 -3.09 5.98 3.28
C ILE A 53 -4.09 4.95 2.79
N ASP A 54 -4.72 5.25 1.66
CA ASP A 54 -5.60 4.33 0.94
C ASP A 54 -4.89 3.85 -0.34
N GLY A 55 -5.01 2.55 -0.61
CA GLY A 55 -4.41 1.92 -1.79
C GLY A 55 -5.09 0.63 -2.21
N GLY A 56 -4.60 0.04 -3.29
CA GLY A 56 -4.97 -1.30 -3.76
C GLY A 56 -3.81 -2.27 -3.60
N ALA A 57 -4.04 -3.38 -2.89
CA ALA A 57 -3.09 -4.47 -2.78
C ALA A 57 -3.28 -5.44 -3.94
N VAL A 58 -2.21 -5.68 -4.71
CA VAL A 58 -2.18 -6.57 -5.87
C VAL A 58 -1.19 -7.69 -5.57
N VAL A 59 -1.62 -8.92 -5.73
CA VAL A 59 -0.74 -10.10 -5.61
C VAL A 59 -0.26 -10.44 -7.01
N HIS A 60 1.03 -10.24 -7.28
CA HIS A 60 1.63 -10.71 -8.52
C HIS A 60 1.97 -12.19 -8.34
N GLY A 61 1.55 -13.06 -9.26
CA GLY A 61 2.04 -14.44 -9.29
C GLY A 61 3.52 -14.49 -9.72
N VAL A 62 4.12 -15.68 -9.63
CA VAL A 62 5.56 -15.94 -9.88
C VAL A 62 6.07 -15.42 -11.23
N ASP A 63 5.17 -15.22 -12.20
CA ASP A 63 5.50 -14.82 -13.57
C ASP A 63 5.13 -13.35 -13.89
N GLY A 64 4.75 -12.54 -12.88
CA GLY A 64 4.33 -11.15 -13.07
C GLY A 64 2.95 -10.98 -13.71
N VAL A 65 2.22 -12.08 -13.89
CA VAL A 65 0.80 -12.11 -14.27
C VAL A 65 -0.03 -12.20 -12.98
N SER A 66 -1.08 -11.39 -12.90
CA SER A 66 -2.03 -11.43 -11.78
C SER A 66 -2.77 -12.76 -11.79
N ASP A 67 -2.60 -13.59 -10.76
CA ASP A 67 -3.34 -14.85 -10.60
C ASP A 67 -4.43 -14.67 -9.54
N PHE A 68 -5.67 -14.48 -10.02
CA PHE A 68 -6.85 -14.30 -9.17
C PHE A 68 -7.12 -15.53 -8.27
N ASN A 69 -6.76 -16.74 -8.69
CA ASN A 69 -6.95 -17.95 -7.88
C ASN A 69 -5.93 -18.06 -6.74
N ALA A 70 -4.74 -17.47 -6.90
CA ALA A 70 -3.72 -17.40 -5.86
C ALA A 70 -4.12 -16.53 -4.66
N GLN A 71 -5.02 -15.56 -4.83
CA GLN A 71 -5.48 -14.67 -3.75
C GLN A 71 -6.28 -15.40 -2.66
N HIS A 72 -6.81 -16.59 -2.94
CA HIS A 72 -7.54 -17.40 -1.96
C HIS A 72 -6.67 -18.45 -1.27
N SER A 73 -5.52 -18.80 -1.83
CA SER A 73 -4.71 -19.92 -1.31
C SER A 73 -3.75 -19.51 -0.17
N ARG A 74 -3.49 -18.21 0.04
CA ARG A 74 -2.40 -17.67 0.90
C ARG A 74 -0.98 -17.94 0.38
N TRP A 75 -0.81 -18.62 -0.76
CA TRP A 75 0.51 -19.07 -1.22
C TRP A 75 1.40 -17.92 -1.71
N HIS A 76 0.81 -16.79 -2.12
CA HIS A 76 1.52 -15.63 -2.67
C HIS A 76 1.36 -14.35 -1.84
N ASP A 77 0.94 -14.45 -0.57
CA ASP A 77 0.80 -13.28 0.32
C ASP A 77 2.14 -12.54 0.53
N ASN A 78 3.26 -13.21 0.27
CA ASN A 78 4.60 -12.62 0.32
C ASN A 78 4.89 -11.70 -0.89
N GLU A 79 4.26 -11.88 -2.05
CA GLU A 79 4.53 -11.13 -3.29
C GLU A 79 3.57 -9.93 -3.51
N VAL A 80 2.93 -9.48 -2.43
CA VAL A 80 1.94 -8.40 -2.48
C VAL A 80 2.59 -7.02 -2.67
N GLN A 81 2.07 -6.27 -3.64
CA GLN A 81 2.41 -4.86 -3.86
C GLN A 81 1.22 -3.98 -3.51
N LEU A 82 1.46 -2.81 -2.91
CA LEU A 82 0.40 -1.87 -2.55
C LEU A 82 0.53 -0.59 -3.37
N TYR A 83 -0.47 -0.30 -4.17
CA TYR A 83 -0.54 0.91 -4.99
C TYR A 83 -1.33 1.97 -4.21
N ALA A 84 -0.64 2.95 -3.63
CA ALA A 84 -1.27 4.02 -2.89
C ALA A 84 -1.86 5.08 -3.83
N PHE A 85 -3.09 5.51 -3.55
CA PHE A 85 -3.78 6.49 -4.38
C PHE A 85 -4.46 7.62 -3.58
N ASP A 86 -4.39 7.60 -2.25
CA ASP A 86 -4.82 8.73 -1.41
C ASP A 86 -4.08 8.76 -0.07
N VAL A 87 -3.97 9.95 0.53
CA VAL A 87 -3.47 10.16 1.89
C VAL A 87 -4.59 10.81 2.69
N LEU A 88 -5.10 10.09 3.68
CA LEU A 88 -6.26 10.49 4.46
C LEU A 88 -5.85 11.23 5.74
N ALA A 89 -4.69 10.93 6.29
CA ALA A 89 -4.13 11.63 7.45
C ALA A 89 -2.61 11.66 7.41
N LEU A 90 -2.01 12.72 7.95
CA LEU A 90 -0.55 12.91 8.01
C LEU A 90 -0.19 13.71 9.26
N GLY A 91 0.81 13.24 10.03
CA GLY A 91 1.29 13.95 11.22
C GLY A 91 0.22 14.15 12.31
N GLY A 92 -0.82 13.30 12.32
CA GLY A 92 -1.96 13.42 13.24
C GLY A 92 -3.13 14.25 12.72
N GLU A 93 -2.97 14.94 11.59
CA GLU A 93 -4.03 15.76 10.98
C GLU A 93 -4.90 14.94 10.03
N ASP A 94 -6.23 15.14 10.10
CA ASP A 94 -7.19 14.57 9.16
C ASP A 94 -7.28 15.41 7.89
N LEU A 95 -6.84 14.86 6.77
CA LEU A 95 -6.78 15.54 5.49
C LEU A 95 -8.05 15.35 4.65
N ARG A 96 -9.02 14.55 5.10
CA ARG A 96 -10.20 14.18 4.28
C ARG A 96 -11.07 15.37 3.88
N GLN A 97 -11.02 16.46 4.65
CA GLN A 97 -11.72 17.71 4.35
C GLN A 97 -11.05 18.51 3.23
N LEU A 98 -9.78 18.20 2.90
CA LEU A 98 -9.07 18.85 1.81
C LEU A 98 -9.49 18.26 0.45
N PRO A 99 -9.51 19.09 -0.61
CA PRO A 99 -9.62 18.62 -1.98
C PRO A 99 -8.62 17.50 -2.31
N PRO A 100 -9.00 16.51 -3.13
CA PRO A 100 -8.10 15.40 -3.51
C PRO A 100 -6.75 15.84 -4.11
N SER A 101 -6.72 16.97 -4.81
CA SER A 101 -5.47 17.54 -5.34
C SER A 101 -4.48 17.96 -4.25
N LEU A 102 -4.97 18.55 -3.16
CA LEU A 102 -4.14 18.94 -2.02
C LEU A 102 -3.67 17.73 -1.23
N ARG A 103 -4.51 16.70 -1.06
CA ARG A 103 -4.09 15.42 -0.45
C ARG A 103 -2.99 14.74 -1.25
N LYS A 104 -3.08 14.78 -2.59
CA LYS A 104 -2.04 14.28 -3.50
C LYS A 104 -0.72 15.05 -3.36
N ALA A 105 -0.76 16.35 -3.10
CA ALA A 105 0.45 17.14 -2.86
C ALA A 105 1.22 16.68 -1.60
N MET A 106 0.53 16.09 -0.62
CA MET A 106 1.16 15.58 0.61
C MET A 106 1.94 14.28 0.43
N TRP A 107 1.91 13.68 -0.77
CA TRP A 107 2.52 12.36 -1.01
C TRP A 107 4.03 12.35 -0.81
N SER A 108 4.72 13.46 -1.08
CA SER A 108 6.18 13.57 -0.90
C SER A 108 6.65 13.38 0.56
N HIS A 109 5.77 13.60 1.53
CA HIS A 109 6.04 13.35 2.95
C HIS A 109 6.05 11.86 3.29
N ILE A 110 5.22 11.09 2.59
CA ILE A 110 5.08 9.65 2.82
C ILE A 110 5.91 8.86 1.82
N PHE A 111 6.20 9.37 0.63
CA PHE A 111 6.94 8.65 -0.42
C PHE A 111 8.15 9.49 -0.86
N HIS A 112 9.34 8.90 -0.96
CA HIS A 112 10.57 9.61 -1.34
C HIS A 112 11.13 9.16 -2.70
N GLY A 113 11.68 10.10 -3.49
CA GLY A 113 12.44 9.87 -4.74
C GLY A 113 11.62 9.91 -6.05
N PRO A 114 12.23 10.19 -7.22
CA PRO A 114 11.52 10.16 -8.50
C PRO A 114 10.97 8.75 -8.77
N GLY A 115 9.67 8.63 -9.06
CA GLY A 115 9.01 7.33 -9.15
C GLY A 115 8.55 6.71 -7.81
N TYR A 116 8.72 7.46 -6.71
CA TYR A 116 8.19 7.30 -5.35
C TYR A 116 7.82 5.86 -4.96
N SER A 117 8.82 5.10 -4.50
CA SER A 117 8.67 3.71 -4.11
C SER A 117 9.25 3.45 -2.72
N TRP A 118 8.52 2.71 -1.88
CA TRP A 118 9.09 2.08 -0.69
C TRP A 118 9.58 0.70 -1.07
N HIS A 119 10.86 0.43 -0.84
CA HIS A 119 11.45 -0.89 -1.06
C HIS A 119 11.92 -1.47 0.27
N SER A 120 11.36 -2.60 0.65
CA SER A 120 11.96 -3.47 1.66
C SER A 120 13.05 -4.32 0.98
N ARG A 121 14.32 -3.88 1.05
CA ARG A 121 15.46 -4.71 0.60
C ARG A 121 15.76 -5.77 1.66
N HIS A 122 14.99 -6.85 1.68
CA HIS A 122 15.45 -8.13 2.22
C HIS A 122 15.12 -9.21 1.21
N HIS A 123 16.18 -9.79 0.63
CA HIS A 123 16.13 -10.89 -0.32
C HIS A 123 15.68 -12.15 0.39
N THR A 124 14.37 -12.30 0.57
CA THR A 124 13.66 -13.56 0.79
C THR A 124 12.17 -13.27 0.61
N HIS A 125 11.70 -13.50 -0.61
CA HIS A 125 10.30 -13.71 -1.01
C HIS A 125 9.26 -12.58 -0.85
N ALA A 126 9.61 -11.32 -0.53
CA ALA A 126 8.60 -10.26 -0.51
C ALA A 126 9.03 -8.90 -1.09
N ASN A 127 8.60 -8.64 -2.32
CA ASN A 127 8.74 -7.33 -2.97
C ASN A 127 7.54 -6.43 -2.64
N VAL A 128 7.52 -5.86 -1.44
CA VAL A 128 6.55 -4.79 -1.15
C VAL A 128 7.02 -3.51 -1.83
N ARG A 129 6.23 -3.05 -2.79
CA ARG A 129 6.39 -1.76 -3.45
C ARG A 129 5.18 -0.89 -3.13
N LEU A 130 5.41 0.27 -2.52
CA LEU A 130 4.40 1.31 -2.37
C LEU A 130 4.57 2.33 -3.49
N VAL A 131 3.67 2.35 -4.47
CA VAL A 131 3.75 3.30 -5.58
C VAL A 131 2.54 4.22 -5.63
N PRO A 132 2.74 5.52 -5.95
CA PRO A 132 1.66 6.41 -6.33
C PRO A 132 1.05 5.97 -7.66
N LEU A 133 -0.28 6.02 -7.79
CA LEU A 133 -1.00 5.68 -9.04
C LEU A 133 -0.66 6.61 -10.24
N ASN A 134 0.19 7.63 -10.06
CA ASN A 134 0.56 8.59 -11.09
C ASN A 134 1.51 8.01 -12.17
N HIS A 135 1.90 6.74 -12.05
CA HIS A 135 2.87 6.06 -12.92
C HIS A 135 2.34 4.79 -13.59
N LEU A 136 1.03 4.62 -13.64
CA LEU A 136 0.35 3.59 -14.42
C LEU A 136 -0.47 4.21 -15.54
#